data_AF-A0AAW2Z5T9-F1
#
_entry.id   AF-A0AAW2Z5T9-F1
#
_cell.length_a   1.000
_cell.length_b   1.000
_cell.length_c   1.000
_cell.angle_alpha   90.00
_cell.angle_beta   90.00
_cell.angle_gamma   90.00
#
_symmetry.space_group_name_H-M   'P 1'
#
loop_
_entity.id
_entity.type
_entity.pdbx_description
1 polymer ?
#
loop_
_entity_poly.entity_id
_entity_poly.type
_entity_poly.pdbx_seq_one_letter_code
_entity_poly.pdbx_strand_id
1 'polypeptide(L)'
;MQWNTTNTTEPTPIPSIGPTTDQEYVSPISWALVGVISCSNIFLLIFIFIRRRQQPVKAFGPLLTSSLIFYEMIATIVFLTRLGVKRTPFPCFLYTFSFLVLMPGFVLVKAARCLRLILLYHLSNYKAYGTSNKVDDVQNPTKWNNDNIDYQIFKRNTRVMNFLSSKYFILTLTLFMIMIQILLWLVVTGIYSLYKPERFLYTASFCAMDTILASMTAVFCGVYIVVQLILTVYIFFRVQDSWGLAKESIFMSFVYIFWLIALTVLNAVPAYYLLAEYYFPAVWVLLPVFFSDSMTAFIVCIRSLLKRNNFLMHNNDEDIDEMSTTQYVEPTTNPSRMPTRGASLVMTNRSKIDVILEDSSARSEFLDYCVQSFCPESVRAWIDIQSYKHNEVMKHRIKNAILIYDYYLDQKNAIMLLNLPNFKKFNAPIERAINVVKSIDVNQIELVSSPVTTSDGCMSPNSESLLLSPTLTESIGSPSEAQSREAVAEDTIRELFHVNLFEKIEMHVKTDMVDTYIRFKKTNSFKVLVQRLPQLGIEDDM
;
A
#
# COMPACT_ATOMS: atom_id res chain seq x y z
N MET A 1 6.62 -85.96 17.07
CA MET A 1 5.45 -85.06 17.02
C MET A 1 5.20 -84.68 15.58
N GLN A 2 4.32 -85.41 14.90
CA GLN A 2 3.85 -85.10 13.55
C GLN A 2 2.64 -84.18 13.68
N TRP A 3 2.72 -82.99 13.08
CA TRP A 3 1.57 -82.10 12.98
C TRP A 3 0.66 -82.59 11.85
N ASN A 4 -0.51 -83.09 12.24
CA ASN A 4 -1.60 -83.43 11.34
C ASN A 4 -2.08 -82.18 10.60
N THR A 5 -1.92 -82.18 9.28
CA THR A 5 -2.62 -81.30 8.34
C THR A 5 -4.07 -81.75 8.23
N THR A 6 -4.90 -81.35 9.19
CA THR A 6 -6.36 -81.48 9.11
C THR A 6 -6.94 -80.37 8.24
N ASN A 7 -7.42 -80.77 7.06
CA ASN A 7 -8.58 -80.24 6.33
C ASN A 7 -8.91 -78.76 6.58
N THR A 8 -8.23 -77.87 5.87
CA THR A 8 -8.77 -76.56 5.53
C THR A 8 -9.96 -76.77 4.61
N THR A 9 -11.17 -76.71 5.17
CA THR A 9 -12.40 -76.42 4.43
C THR A 9 -12.15 -75.20 3.55
N GLU A 10 -12.26 -75.37 2.23
CA GLU A 10 -12.24 -74.26 1.28
C GLU A 10 -13.25 -73.21 1.76
N PRO A 11 -12.82 -71.95 1.99
CA PRO A 11 -13.78 -70.90 2.32
C PRO A 11 -14.76 -70.80 1.14
N THR A 12 -16.04 -71.07 1.42
CA THR A 12 -17.14 -70.81 0.49
C THR A 12 -16.91 -69.45 -0.15
N PRO A 13 -16.87 -69.33 -1.50
CA PRO A 13 -16.68 -68.06 -2.16
C PRO A 13 -17.81 -67.15 -1.69
N ILE A 14 -17.45 -66.16 -0.87
CA ILE A 14 -18.35 -65.06 -0.54
C ILE A 14 -18.80 -64.54 -1.90
N PRO A 15 -20.11 -64.53 -2.22
CA PRO A 15 -20.58 -64.03 -3.49
C PRO A 15 -19.93 -62.68 -3.67
N SER A 16 -19.15 -62.54 -4.75
CA SER A 16 -18.59 -61.27 -5.14
C SER A 16 -19.77 -60.37 -5.43
N ILE A 17 -20.22 -59.67 -4.39
CA ILE A 17 -20.89 -58.38 -4.50
C ILE A 17 -19.81 -57.41 -5.00
N GLY A 18 -19.24 -57.73 -6.16
CA GLY A 18 -18.53 -56.79 -6.97
C GLY A 18 -19.61 -55.84 -7.43
N PRO A 19 -19.53 -54.54 -7.10
CA PRO A 19 -20.46 -53.56 -7.62
C PRO A 19 -20.29 -53.52 -9.15
N THR A 20 -21.07 -54.33 -9.87
CA THR A 20 -21.24 -54.23 -11.33
C THR A 20 -22.09 -53.02 -11.70
N THR A 21 -22.50 -52.24 -10.70
CA THR A 21 -23.12 -50.93 -10.79
C THR A 21 -22.12 -49.80 -10.54
N ASP A 22 -20.94 -49.89 -11.18
CA ASP A 22 -20.16 -48.70 -11.54
C ASP A 22 -20.92 -47.87 -12.60
N GLN A 23 -22.19 -47.54 -12.33
CA GLN A 23 -22.91 -46.56 -13.12
C GLN A 23 -22.18 -45.24 -12.93
N GLU A 24 -21.64 -44.79 -14.06
CA GLU A 24 -20.74 -43.67 -14.19
C GLU A 24 -21.50 -42.37 -13.90
N TYR A 25 -21.66 -42.03 -12.62
CA TYR A 25 -22.31 -40.79 -12.24
C TYR A 25 -21.40 -39.61 -12.57
N VAL A 26 -21.53 -39.09 -13.79
CA VAL A 26 -21.06 -37.76 -14.17
C VAL A 26 -22.11 -36.78 -13.67
N SER A 27 -21.77 -35.97 -12.67
CA SER A 27 -22.68 -34.96 -12.15
C SER A 27 -22.76 -33.79 -13.13
N PRO A 28 -23.90 -33.57 -13.84
CA PRO A 28 -24.05 -32.40 -14.71
C PRO A 28 -23.99 -31.10 -13.92
N ILE A 29 -24.36 -31.17 -12.63
CA ILE A 29 -24.29 -30.06 -11.68
C ILE A 29 -22.84 -29.61 -11.50
N SER A 30 -21.88 -30.53 -11.39
CA SER A 30 -20.46 -30.19 -11.26
C SER A 30 -19.96 -29.38 -12.46
N TRP A 31 -20.30 -29.80 -13.68
CA TRP A 31 -19.93 -29.07 -14.91
C TRP A 31 -20.60 -27.71 -15.00
N ALA A 32 -21.88 -27.62 -14.62
CA ALA A 32 -22.58 -26.34 -14.55
C ALA A 32 -21.91 -25.38 -13.55
N LEU A 33 -21.51 -25.89 -12.37
CA LEU A 33 -20.78 -25.12 -11.37
C LEU A 33 -19.39 -24.69 -11.85
N VAL A 34 -18.65 -25.55 -12.58
CA VAL A 34 -17.38 -25.14 -13.23
C VAL A 34 -17.63 -23.93 -14.11
N GLY A 35 -18.63 -24.01 -14.99
CA GLY A 35 -18.98 -22.95 -15.92
C GLY A 35 -19.33 -21.66 -15.21
N VAL A 36 -20.28 -21.71 -14.27
CA VAL A 36 -20.76 -20.54 -13.53
C VAL A 36 -19.63 -19.88 -12.73
N ILE A 37 -18.85 -20.64 -11.97
CA ILE A 37 -17.78 -20.08 -11.14
C ILE A 37 -16.63 -19.55 -12.01
N SER A 38 -16.26 -20.24 -13.08
CA SER A 38 -15.22 -19.76 -14.00
C SER A 38 -15.66 -18.46 -14.70
N CYS A 39 -16.89 -18.39 -15.20
CA CYS A 39 -17.44 -17.17 -15.80
C CYS A 39 -17.50 -16.02 -14.78
N SER A 40 -17.90 -16.30 -13.54
CA SER A 40 -17.90 -15.32 -12.44
C SER A 40 -16.49 -14.78 -12.14
N ASN A 41 -15.49 -15.66 -12.06
CA ASN A 41 -14.10 -15.28 -11.81
C ASN A 41 -13.48 -14.49 -12.97
N ILE A 42 -13.78 -14.86 -14.21
CA ILE A 42 -13.36 -14.10 -15.41
C ILE A 42 -13.99 -12.71 -15.39
N PHE A 43 -15.29 -12.61 -15.09
CA PHE A 43 -15.97 -11.32 -14.95
C PHE A 43 -15.34 -10.46 -13.87
N LEU A 44 -15.04 -11.02 -12.70
CA LEU A 44 -14.34 -10.34 -11.61
C LEU A 44 -12.95 -9.84 -12.02
N LEU A 45 -12.16 -10.65 -12.73
CA LEU A 45 -10.83 -10.27 -13.21
C LEU A 45 -10.91 -9.08 -14.19
N ILE A 46 -11.83 -9.15 -15.15
CA ILE A 46 -12.08 -8.05 -16.10
C ILE A 46 -12.50 -6.79 -15.34
N PHE A 47 -13.41 -6.94 -14.37
CA PHE A 47 -13.92 -5.82 -13.59
C PHE A 47 -12.81 -5.14 -12.76
N ILE A 48 -11.98 -5.92 -12.06
CA ILE A 48 -10.82 -5.42 -11.30
C ILE A 48 -9.85 -4.71 -12.23
N PHE A 49 -9.61 -5.24 -13.43
CA PHE A 49 -8.73 -4.62 -14.41
C PHE A 49 -9.26 -3.26 -14.87
N ILE A 50 -10.55 -3.16 -15.22
CA ILE A 50 -11.21 -1.91 -15.61
C ILE A 50 -11.16 -0.89 -14.47
N ARG A 51 -11.37 -1.35 -13.23
CA ARG A 51 -11.49 -0.48 -12.05
C ARG A 51 -10.19 -0.32 -11.24
N ARG A 52 -9.04 -0.80 -11.74
CA ARG A 52 -7.75 -0.81 -11.02
C ARG A 52 -7.25 0.56 -10.52
N ARG A 53 -7.75 1.65 -11.10
CA ARG A 53 -7.41 3.03 -10.70
C ARG A 53 -8.28 3.60 -9.58
N GLN A 54 -9.43 2.99 -9.31
CA GLN A 54 -10.35 3.44 -8.26
C GLN A 54 -9.78 3.11 -6.88
N GLN A 55 -9.95 4.02 -5.91
CA GLN A 55 -9.38 3.88 -4.57
C GLN A 55 -9.70 2.54 -3.87
N PRO A 56 -10.95 2.01 -3.88
CA PRO A 56 -11.23 0.73 -3.21
C PRO A 56 -10.41 -0.43 -3.79
N VAL A 57 -10.30 -0.50 -5.13
CA VAL A 57 -9.53 -1.54 -5.81
C VAL A 57 -8.02 -1.31 -5.65
N LYS A 58 -7.57 -0.06 -5.71
CA LYS A 58 -6.17 0.34 -5.51
C LYS A 58 -5.67 -0.06 -4.12
N ALA A 59 -6.50 0.15 -3.08
CA ALA A 59 -6.20 -0.22 -1.69
C ALA A 59 -6.05 -1.73 -1.51
N PHE A 60 -6.88 -2.53 -2.18
CA PHE A 60 -6.79 -4.00 -2.15
C PHE A 60 -5.56 -4.54 -2.89
N GLY A 61 -4.92 -3.73 -3.74
CA GLY A 61 -3.78 -4.14 -4.54
C GLY A 61 -4.25 -5.01 -5.71
N PRO A 62 -4.56 -4.43 -6.88
CA PRO A 62 -5.20 -5.15 -7.97
C PRO A 62 -4.39 -6.37 -8.42
N LEU A 63 -3.05 -6.28 -8.43
CA LEU A 63 -2.19 -7.40 -8.79
C LEU A 63 -2.36 -8.61 -7.85
N LEU A 64 -2.29 -8.40 -6.53
CA LEU A 64 -2.45 -9.48 -5.54
C LEU A 64 -3.87 -10.04 -5.54
N THR A 65 -4.87 -9.17 -5.72
CA THR A 65 -6.28 -9.58 -5.80
C THR A 65 -6.54 -10.42 -7.05
N SER A 66 -6.00 -10.00 -8.21
CA SER A 66 -6.08 -10.78 -9.45
C SER A 66 -5.34 -12.11 -9.33
N SER A 67 -4.17 -12.16 -8.67
CA SER A 67 -3.48 -13.42 -8.39
C SER A 67 -4.31 -14.36 -7.52
N LEU A 68 -5.01 -13.84 -6.51
CA LEU A 68 -5.90 -14.63 -5.65
C LEU A 68 -7.06 -15.23 -6.45
N ILE A 69 -7.76 -14.44 -7.25
CA ILE A 69 -8.90 -14.90 -8.06
C ILE A 69 -8.44 -15.90 -9.13
N PHE A 70 -7.30 -15.65 -9.77
CA PHE A 70 -6.74 -16.59 -10.75
C PHE A 70 -6.42 -17.94 -10.10
N TYR A 71 -5.86 -17.90 -8.90
CA TYR A 71 -5.53 -19.10 -8.15
C TYR A 71 -6.78 -19.86 -7.68
N GLU A 72 -7.79 -19.14 -7.20
CA GLU A 72 -9.11 -19.68 -6.87
C GLU A 72 -9.79 -20.33 -8.07
N MET A 73 -9.69 -19.70 -9.25
CA MET A 73 -10.21 -20.22 -10.50
C MET A 73 -9.53 -21.55 -10.85
N ILE A 74 -8.19 -21.64 -10.79
CA ILE A 74 -7.46 -22.89 -11.02
C ILE A 74 -7.89 -23.96 -10.02
N ALA A 75 -7.91 -23.65 -8.73
CA ALA A 75 -8.30 -24.59 -7.70
C ALA A 75 -9.72 -25.12 -7.93
N THR A 76 -10.68 -24.22 -8.15
CA THR A 76 -12.07 -24.58 -8.40
C THR A 76 -12.22 -25.41 -9.67
N ILE A 77 -11.53 -25.06 -10.76
CA ILE A 77 -11.54 -25.86 -12.00
C ILE A 77 -11.00 -27.25 -11.73
N VAL A 78 -9.85 -27.40 -11.07
CA VAL A 78 -9.27 -28.72 -10.77
C VAL A 78 -10.21 -29.55 -9.89
N PHE A 79 -10.77 -28.94 -8.84
CA PHE A 79 -11.66 -29.61 -7.90
C PHE A 79 -12.99 -30.03 -8.54
N LEU A 80 -13.64 -29.14 -9.29
CA LEU A 80 -14.92 -29.45 -9.92
C LEU A 80 -14.76 -30.30 -11.18
N THR A 81 -13.64 -30.19 -11.91
CA THR A 81 -13.34 -31.09 -13.04
C THR A 81 -13.19 -32.52 -12.54
N ARG A 82 -12.60 -32.75 -11.36
CA ARG A 82 -12.62 -34.08 -10.74
C ARG A 82 -14.03 -34.61 -10.49
N LEU A 83 -14.99 -33.74 -10.21
CA LEU A 83 -16.38 -34.14 -9.94
C LEU A 83 -17.17 -34.34 -11.24
N GLY A 84 -16.75 -33.69 -12.33
CA GLY A 84 -17.34 -33.81 -13.66
C GLY A 84 -16.72 -34.92 -14.50
N VAL A 85 -15.43 -35.19 -14.34
CA VAL A 85 -14.70 -36.30 -14.95
C VAL A 85 -14.79 -37.49 -14.00
N LYS A 86 -15.10 -38.67 -14.53
CA LYS A 86 -15.20 -39.91 -13.74
C LYS A 86 -13.96 -40.05 -12.82
N ARG A 87 -14.12 -40.72 -11.66
CA ARG A 87 -13.04 -40.88 -10.67
C ARG A 87 -11.82 -41.59 -11.22
N THR A 88 -12.04 -42.60 -12.05
CA THR A 88 -11.02 -43.49 -12.60
C THR A 88 -10.07 -42.79 -13.60
N PRO A 89 -10.55 -41.96 -14.55
CA PRO A 89 -9.66 -41.20 -15.45
C PRO A 89 -9.06 -39.94 -14.84
N PHE A 90 -9.55 -39.42 -13.71
CA PHE A 90 -8.99 -38.19 -13.16
C PHE A 90 -7.58 -38.42 -12.59
N PRO A 91 -6.56 -37.64 -13.00
CA PRO A 91 -5.18 -37.88 -12.55
C PRO A 91 -5.03 -37.69 -11.04
N CYS A 92 -4.63 -38.76 -10.34
CA CYS A 92 -4.44 -38.76 -8.89
C CYS A 92 -3.51 -37.65 -8.42
N PHE A 93 -2.43 -37.38 -9.18
CA PHE A 93 -1.46 -36.34 -8.84
C PHE A 93 -2.07 -34.94 -8.86
N LEU A 94 -3.00 -34.64 -9.79
CA LEU A 94 -3.68 -33.33 -9.83
C LEU A 94 -4.58 -33.15 -8.60
N TYR A 95 -5.19 -34.24 -8.13
CA TYR A 95 -6.02 -34.20 -6.93
C TYR A 95 -5.19 -34.01 -5.66
N THR A 96 -4.09 -34.74 -5.49
CA THR A 96 -3.24 -34.54 -4.30
C THR A 96 -2.57 -33.17 -4.33
N PHE A 97 -2.17 -32.69 -5.51
CA PHE A 97 -1.65 -31.34 -5.73
C PHE A 97 -2.67 -30.27 -5.34
N SER A 98 -3.95 -30.44 -5.64
CA SER A 98 -4.95 -29.43 -5.31
C SER A 98 -5.15 -29.24 -3.80
N PHE A 99 -4.98 -30.26 -2.97
CA PHE A 99 -5.03 -30.07 -1.51
C PHE A 99 -3.71 -29.70 -0.88
N LEU A 100 -2.61 -30.31 -1.30
CA LEU A 100 -1.34 -30.10 -0.62
C LEU A 100 -0.56 -28.88 -1.14
N VAL A 101 -0.91 -28.39 -2.34
CA VAL A 101 -0.33 -27.18 -2.92
C VAL A 101 -1.39 -26.10 -3.10
N LEU A 102 -2.51 -26.41 -3.77
CA LEU A 102 -3.51 -25.36 -4.07
C LEU A 102 -4.18 -24.81 -2.80
N MET A 103 -4.66 -25.64 -1.88
CA MET A 103 -5.28 -25.11 -0.64
C MET A 103 -4.34 -24.25 0.22
N PRO A 104 -3.12 -24.69 0.59
CA PRO A 104 -2.18 -23.88 1.36
C PRO A 104 -1.74 -22.60 0.65
N GLY A 105 -1.51 -22.65 -0.67
CA GLY A 105 -1.07 -21.47 -1.40
C GLY A 105 -2.16 -20.41 -1.51
N PHE A 106 -3.44 -20.78 -1.40
CA PHE A 106 -4.54 -19.82 -1.28
C PHE A 106 -4.37 -18.95 -0.02
N VAL A 107 -4.18 -19.60 1.13
CA VAL A 107 -3.98 -18.93 2.43
C VAL A 107 -2.69 -18.11 2.44
N LEU A 108 -1.64 -18.62 1.80
CA LEU A 108 -0.37 -17.92 1.63
C LEU A 108 -0.51 -16.57 0.90
N VAL A 109 -1.29 -16.49 -0.18
CA VAL A 109 -1.52 -15.21 -0.91
C VAL A 109 -2.17 -14.17 0.01
N LYS A 110 -3.09 -14.60 0.88
CA LYS A 110 -3.70 -13.72 1.90
C LYS A 110 -2.71 -13.28 2.97
N ALA A 111 -1.88 -14.19 3.46
CA ALA A 111 -0.82 -13.87 4.40
C ALA A 111 0.17 -12.85 3.80
N ALA A 112 0.58 -13.05 2.54
CA ALA A 112 1.46 -12.14 1.80
C ALA A 112 0.85 -10.75 1.63
N ARG A 113 -0.47 -10.67 1.42
CA ARG A 113 -1.21 -9.39 1.41
C ARG A 113 -1.15 -8.69 2.77
N CYS A 114 -1.36 -9.42 3.87
CA CYS A 114 -1.26 -8.86 5.21
C CYS A 114 0.17 -8.35 5.50
N LEU A 115 1.19 -9.15 5.16
CA LEU A 115 2.59 -8.76 5.29
C LEU A 115 2.89 -7.45 4.55
N ARG A 116 2.38 -7.30 3.32
CA ARG A 116 2.55 -6.06 2.55
C ARG A 116 1.96 -4.83 3.27
N LEU A 117 0.79 -4.95 3.89
CA LEU A 117 0.16 -3.83 4.61
C LEU A 117 0.97 -3.44 5.85
N ILE A 118 1.54 -4.42 6.54
CA ILE A 118 2.44 -4.17 7.67
C ILE A 118 3.69 -3.41 7.19
N LEU A 119 4.29 -3.84 6.09
CA LEU A 119 5.46 -3.17 5.51
C LEU A 119 5.12 -1.74 5.05
N LEU A 120 3.93 -1.52 4.47
CA LEU A 120 3.45 -0.17 4.12
C LEU A 120 3.23 0.69 5.36
N TYR A 121 2.76 0.12 6.47
CA TYR A 121 2.55 0.85 7.72
C TYR A 121 3.89 1.30 8.31
N HIS A 122 4.88 0.41 8.35
CA HIS A 122 6.23 0.78 8.79
C HIS A 122 6.88 1.80 7.87
N LEU A 123 6.71 1.67 6.54
CA LEU A 123 7.17 2.66 5.58
C LEU A 123 6.51 4.03 5.82
N SER A 124 5.19 4.05 6.07
CA SER A 124 4.43 5.27 6.34
C SER A 124 4.90 5.96 7.62
N ASN A 125 5.08 5.21 8.71
CA ASN A 125 5.66 5.72 9.95
C ASN A 125 7.08 6.26 9.73
N TYR A 126 7.92 5.50 9.02
CA TYR A 126 9.29 5.91 8.75
C TYR A 126 9.33 7.22 7.97
N LYS A 127 8.48 7.35 6.94
CA LYS A 127 8.31 8.60 6.19
C LYS A 127 7.87 9.74 7.09
N ALA A 128 6.81 9.56 7.86
CA ALA A 128 6.26 10.64 8.66
C ALA A 128 7.19 11.11 9.78
N TYR A 129 7.86 10.22 10.51
CA TYR A 129 8.63 10.63 11.69
C TYR A 129 10.13 10.75 11.44
N GLY A 130 10.67 10.09 10.41
CA GLY A 130 12.10 10.15 10.11
C GLY A 130 12.60 11.53 9.67
N THR A 131 11.69 12.43 9.27
CA THR A 131 12.01 13.84 8.95
C THR A 131 11.77 14.80 10.11
N SER A 132 10.91 14.45 11.07
CA SER A 132 10.46 15.38 12.12
C SER A 132 11.60 15.87 13.01
N ASN A 133 12.57 15.00 13.31
CA ASN A 133 13.72 15.36 14.14
C ASN A 133 14.67 16.38 13.49
N LYS A 134 14.49 16.72 12.20
CA LYS A 134 15.42 17.60 11.47
C LYS A 134 14.94 19.05 11.36
N VAL A 135 13.65 19.33 11.53
CA VAL A 135 13.10 20.67 11.30
C VAL A 135 13.51 21.64 12.41
N ASP A 136 13.57 21.15 13.66
CA ASP A 136 14.00 21.96 14.81
C ASP A 136 15.51 22.30 14.77
N ASP A 137 16.28 21.56 13.97
CA ASP A 137 17.74 21.70 13.87
C ASP A 137 18.22 22.65 12.76
N VAL A 138 17.32 23.11 11.87
CA VAL A 138 17.67 23.97 10.71
C VAL A 138 18.29 25.31 11.13
N GLN A 139 18.11 25.73 12.38
CA GLN A 139 18.67 26.97 12.91
C GLN A 139 20.18 26.91 13.21
N ASN A 140 20.82 25.73 13.17
CA ASN A 140 22.24 25.60 13.51
C ASN A 140 23.12 25.21 12.31
N PRO A 141 23.81 26.15 11.64
CA PRO A 141 24.50 25.91 10.37
C PRO A 141 25.68 24.92 10.45
N THR A 142 26.31 24.77 11.62
CA THR A 142 27.41 23.82 11.84
C THR A 142 26.96 22.35 11.84
N LYS A 143 25.65 22.09 12.05
CA LYS A 143 25.09 20.74 12.08
C LYS A 143 24.89 20.12 10.68
N TRP A 144 25.04 20.93 9.63
CA TRP A 144 24.64 20.56 8.28
C TRP A 144 25.46 19.45 7.62
N ASN A 145 26.75 19.34 7.95
CA ASN A 145 27.57 18.24 7.44
C ASN A 145 27.10 16.87 7.96
N ASN A 146 26.59 16.81 9.20
CA ASN A 146 26.01 15.60 9.76
C ASN A 146 24.62 15.31 9.18
N ASP A 147 23.84 16.36 8.89
CA ASP A 147 22.49 16.23 8.32
C ASP A 147 22.48 15.52 6.96
N ASN A 148 23.54 15.69 6.16
CA ASN A 148 23.69 15.03 4.87
C ASN A 148 23.88 13.50 5.04
N ILE A 149 24.69 13.06 6.00
CA ILE A 149 24.87 11.62 6.30
C ILE A 149 23.54 11.00 6.72
N ASP A 150 22.84 11.64 7.66
CA ASP A 150 21.53 11.16 8.13
C ASP A 150 20.49 11.16 7.01
N TYR A 151 20.53 12.14 6.10
CA TYR A 151 19.63 12.17 4.95
C TYR A 151 19.91 11.02 3.99
N GLN A 152 21.17 10.71 3.71
CA GLN A 152 21.54 9.58 2.86
C GLN A 152 21.14 8.24 3.50
N ILE A 153 21.31 8.09 4.83
CA ILE A 153 20.85 6.91 5.57
C ILE A 153 19.33 6.81 5.49
N PHE A 154 18.61 7.90 5.75
CA PHE A 154 17.15 7.95 5.67
C PHE A 154 16.65 7.58 4.27
N LYS A 155 17.27 8.13 3.22
CA LYS A 155 16.97 7.84 1.82
C LYS A 155 17.23 6.39 1.47
N ARG A 156 18.37 5.82 1.90
CA ARG A 156 18.70 4.41 1.69
C ARG A 156 17.68 3.49 2.36
N ASN A 157 17.38 3.72 3.63
CA ASN A 157 16.42 2.91 4.39
C ASN A 157 15.01 3.00 3.78
N THR A 158 14.59 4.19 3.35
CA THR A 158 13.29 4.35 2.69
C THR A 158 13.24 3.62 1.36
N ARG A 159 14.32 3.62 0.57
CA ARG A 159 14.41 2.82 -0.67
C ARG A 159 14.27 1.33 -0.40
N VAL A 160 14.93 0.81 0.64
CA VAL A 160 14.81 -0.60 1.04
C VAL A 160 13.36 -0.91 1.45
N MET A 161 12.74 -0.07 2.28
CA MET A 161 11.35 -0.28 2.70
C MET A 161 10.34 -0.13 1.55
N ASN A 162 10.57 0.78 0.61
CA ASN A 162 9.81 0.89 -0.64
C ASN A 162 9.94 -0.38 -1.49
N PHE A 163 11.14 -0.95 -1.57
CA PHE A 163 11.38 -2.22 -2.28
C PHE A 163 10.66 -3.38 -1.59
N LEU A 164 10.80 -3.53 -0.28
CA LEU A 164 10.15 -4.60 0.50
C LEU A 164 8.61 -4.50 0.45
N SER A 165 8.05 -3.29 0.45
CA SER A 165 6.59 -3.08 0.35
C SER A 165 6.06 -3.10 -1.10
N SER A 166 6.97 -3.22 -2.08
CA SER A 166 6.60 -3.23 -3.50
C SER A 166 5.75 -4.45 -3.85
N LYS A 167 4.81 -4.26 -4.80
CA LYS A 167 3.92 -5.33 -5.25
C LYS A 167 4.70 -6.49 -5.89
N TYR A 168 5.80 -6.17 -6.57
CA TYR A 168 6.65 -7.15 -7.24
C TYR A 168 7.42 -7.99 -6.24
N PHE A 169 8.02 -7.38 -5.21
CA PHE A 169 8.72 -8.14 -4.16
C PHE A 169 7.78 -9.12 -3.46
N ILE A 170 6.58 -8.67 -3.07
CA ILE A 170 5.59 -9.52 -2.41
C ILE A 170 5.11 -10.64 -3.32
N LEU A 171 4.92 -10.37 -4.62
CA LEU A 171 4.58 -11.41 -5.60
C LEU A 171 5.72 -12.43 -5.75
N THR A 172 6.97 -11.98 -5.90
CA THR A 172 8.14 -12.87 -5.99
C THR A 172 8.31 -13.72 -4.74
N LEU A 173 8.15 -13.13 -3.55
CA LEU A 173 8.16 -13.86 -2.28
C LEU A 173 7.06 -14.92 -2.22
N THR A 174 5.86 -14.57 -2.68
CA THR A 174 4.72 -15.51 -2.74
C THR A 174 5.02 -16.67 -3.69
N LEU A 175 5.54 -16.39 -4.88
CA LEU A 175 5.94 -17.42 -5.85
C LEU A 175 7.05 -18.33 -5.30
N PHE A 176 8.03 -17.76 -4.62
CA PHE A 176 9.08 -18.52 -3.95
C PHE A 176 8.52 -19.47 -2.87
N MET A 177 7.59 -18.98 -2.05
CA MET A 177 6.92 -19.82 -1.04
C MET A 177 6.04 -20.91 -1.67
N ILE A 178 5.40 -20.65 -2.81
CA ILE A 178 4.68 -21.69 -3.58
C ILE A 178 5.65 -22.76 -4.09
N MET A 179 6.84 -22.39 -4.57
CA MET A 179 7.86 -23.35 -4.99
C MET A 179 8.33 -24.23 -3.83
N ILE A 180 8.51 -23.66 -2.64
CA ILE A 180 8.79 -24.43 -1.42
C ILE A 180 7.64 -25.39 -1.11
N GLN A 181 6.39 -24.94 -1.24
CA GLN A 181 5.22 -25.80 -1.01
C GLN A 181 5.14 -26.96 -2.01
N ILE A 182 5.49 -26.73 -3.28
CA ILE A 182 5.57 -27.78 -4.30
C ILE A 182 6.67 -28.79 -3.94
N LEU A 183 7.84 -28.32 -3.48
CA LEU A 183 8.91 -29.21 -3.03
C LEU A 183 8.49 -30.03 -1.80
N LEU A 184 7.83 -29.40 -0.84
CA LEU A 184 7.29 -30.08 0.35
C LEU A 184 6.26 -31.14 -0.05
N TRP A 185 5.37 -30.82 -0.98
CA TRP A 185 4.44 -31.77 -1.56
C TRP A 185 5.16 -32.94 -2.21
N LEU A 186 6.16 -32.72 -3.06
CA LEU A 186 6.94 -33.80 -3.69
C LEU A 186 7.60 -34.72 -2.64
N VAL A 187 8.18 -34.16 -1.58
CA VAL A 187 8.80 -34.95 -0.50
C VAL A 187 7.76 -35.76 0.26
N VAL A 188 6.68 -35.13 0.71
CA VAL A 188 5.63 -35.78 1.51
C VAL A 188 4.93 -36.86 0.71
N THR A 189 4.64 -36.58 -0.56
CA THR A 189 4.00 -37.53 -1.45
C THR A 189 4.95 -38.64 -1.87
N GLY A 190 6.24 -38.36 -2.07
CA GLY A 190 7.27 -39.38 -2.28
C GLY A 190 7.37 -40.33 -1.10
N ILE A 191 7.42 -39.82 0.14
CA ILE A 191 7.40 -40.64 1.36
C ILE A 191 6.10 -41.46 1.42
N TYR A 192 4.95 -40.83 1.20
CA TYR A 192 3.66 -41.51 1.21
C TYR A 192 3.60 -42.66 0.19
N SER A 193 4.22 -42.47 -0.99
CA SER A 193 4.32 -43.49 -2.03
C SER A 193 5.13 -44.71 -1.61
N LEU A 194 6.15 -44.54 -0.76
CA LEU A 194 6.94 -45.65 -0.24
C LEU A 194 6.13 -46.51 0.75
N TYR A 195 5.24 -45.88 1.53
CA TYR A 195 4.36 -46.60 2.46
C TYR A 195 3.18 -47.29 1.78
N LYS A 196 2.66 -46.73 0.67
CA LYS A 196 1.52 -47.26 -0.07
C LYS A 196 1.77 -47.18 -1.59
N PRO A 197 2.69 -48.02 -2.14
CA PRO A 197 3.11 -47.94 -3.54
C PRO A 197 1.95 -48.16 -4.52
N GLU A 198 0.98 -49.00 -4.13
CA GLU A 198 -0.21 -49.31 -4.94
C GLU A 198 -1.12 -48.10 -5.18
N ARG A 199 -1.03 -47.02 -4.39
CA ARG A 199 -2.00 -45.90 -4.43
C ARG A 199 -1.49 -44.64 -5.10
N PHE A 200 -0.20 -44.54 -5.41
CA PHE A 200 0.42 -43.23 -5.68
C PHE A 200 0.66 -42.90 -7.15
N LEU A 201 1.19 -43.83 -7.95
CA LEU A 201 1.63 -43.53 -9.32
C LEU A 201 0.92 -44.32 -10.43
N TYR A 202 0.28 -45.46 -10.12
CA TYR A 202 -0.04 -46.44 -11.19
C TYR A 202 -1.43 -47.08 -11.18
N THR A 203 -2.30 -46.84 -10.19
CA THR A 203 -3.63 -47.48 -10.21
C THR A 203 -4.70 -46.49 -10.61
N ALA A 204 -5.28 -46.73 -11.79
CA ALA A 204 -6.50 -46.11 -12.31
C ALA A 204 -7.76 -46.40 -11.44
N SER A 205 -7.57 -46.82 -10.19
CA SER A 205 -8.54 -47.59 -9.41
C SER A 205 -8.91 -46.88 -8.11
N PHE A 206 -9.32 -45.62 -8.16
CA PHE A 206 -9.83 -44.78 -7.05
C PHE A 206 -8.79 -43.94 -6.28
N CYS A 207 -8.64 -42.68 -6.70
CA CYS A 207 -7.98 -41.66 -5.90
C CYS A 207 -8.93 -41.08 -4.84
N ALA A 208 -9.09 -41.74 -3.70
CA ALA A 208 -9.86 -41.19 -2.57
C ALA A 208 -8.94 -40.43 -1.62
N MET A 209 -9.43 -39.34 -1.04
CA MET A 209 -8.74 -38.65 0.05
C MET A 209 -8.82 -39.55 1.29
N ASP A 210 -7.69 -40.00 1.83
CA ASP A 210 -7.69 -40.72 3.09
C ASP A 210 -7.50 -39.75 4.27
N THR A 211 -7.72 -40.25 5.48
CA THR A 211 -7.57 -39.45 6.70
C THR A 211 -6.17 -38.86 6.82
N ILE A 212 -5.12 -39.59 6.38
CA ILE A 212 -3.73 -39.13 6.43
C ILE A 212 -3.55 -37.89 5.53
N LEU A 213 -4.00 -37.96 4.28
CA LEU A 213 -3.91 -36.85 3.33
C LEU A 213 -4.74 -35.63 3.79
N ALA A 214 -5.93 -35.87 4.35
CA ALA A 214 -6.77 -34.81 4.95
C ALA A 214 -6.05 -34.14 6.13
N SER A 215 -5.47 -34.91 7.04
CA SER A 215 -4.68 -34.38 8.16
C SER A 215 -3.45 -33.60 7.69
N MET A 216 -2.71 -34.08 6.69
CA MET A 216 -1.56 -33.36 6.13
C MET A 216 -1.99 -32.01 5.52
N THR A 217 -3.10 -32.02 4.78
CA THR A 217 -3.70 -30.80 4.23
C THR A 217 -4.08 -29.82 5.34
N ALA A 218 -4.69 -30.32 6.41
CA ALA A 218 -5.05 -29.53 7.58
C ALA A 218 -3.84 -28.91 8.27
N VAL A 219 -2.74 -29.66 8.41
CA VAL A 219 -1.49 -29.14 8.98
C VAL A 219 -0.89 -28.03 8.11
N PHE A 220 -0.77 -28.23 6.79
CA PHE A 220 -0.20 -27.21 5.90
C PHE A 220 -1.05 -25.94 5.85
N CYS A 221 -2.37 -26.08 5.72
CA CYS A 221 -3.27 -24.93 5.78
C CYS A 221 -3.21 -24.26 7.15
N GLY A 222 -3.20 -25.05 8.23
CA GLY A 222 -3.14 -24.56 9.61
C GLY A 222 -1.94 -23.65 9.86
N VAL A 223 -0.75 -24.02 9.39
CA VAL A 223 0.47 -23.18 9.51
C VAL A 223 0.25 -21.81 8.86
N TYR A 224 -0.24 -21.75 7.62
CA TYR A 224 -0.47 -20.48 6.94
C TYR A 224 -1.63 -19.68 7.56
N ILE A 225 -2.67 -20.35 8.07
CA ILE A 225 -3.79 -19.70 8.77
C ILE A 225 -3.29 -19.03 10.05
N VAL A 226 -2.44 -19.70 10.83
CA VAL A 226 -1.83 -19.13 12.05
C VAL A 226 -1.00 -17.90 11.70
N VAL A 227 -0.14 -17.99 10.68
CA VAL A 227 0.64 -16.83 10.20
C VAL A 227 -0.29 -15.70 9.76
N GLN A 228 -1.33 -15.99 8.97
CA GLN A 228 -2.31 -15.00 8.54
C GLN A 228 -3.01 -14.33 9.75
N LEU A 229 -3.42 -15.10 10.75
CA LEU A 229 -4.07 -14.59 11.96
C LEU A 229 -3.14 -13.66 12.74
N ILE A 230 -1.88 -14.04 12.95
CA ILE A 230 -0.89 -13.19 13.64
C ILE A 230 -0.74 -11.85 12.89
N LEU A 231 -0.55 -11.90 11.57
CA LEU A 231 -0.41 -10.68 10.76
C LEU A 231 -1.70 -9.84 10.77
N THR A 232 -2.87 -10.47 10.74
CA THR A 232 -4.16 -9.78 10.74
C THR A 232 -4.44 -9.11 12.08
N VAL A 233 -4.14 -9.78 13.20
CA VAL A 233 -4.24 -9.21 14.55
C VAL A 233 -3.32 -7.99 14.68
N TYR A 234 -2.10 -8.08 14.16
CA TYR A 234 -1.19 -6.94 14.13
C TYR A 234 -1.79 -5.74 13.36
N ILE A 235 -2.35 -5.98 12.17
CA ILE A 235 -3.00 -4.94 11.35
C ILE A 235 -4.21 -4.35 12.09
N PHE A 236 -5.02 -5.18 12.72
CA PHE A 236 -6.22 -4.76 13.45
C PHE A 236 -5.90 -3.71 14.52
N PHE A 237 -4.81 -3.90 15.26
CA PHE A 237 -4.39 -2.97 16.31
C PHE A 237 -3.60 -1.76 15.82
N ARG A 238 -2.86 -1.88 14.70
CA ARG A 238 -1.94 -0.82 14.24
C ARG A 238 -2.49 0.08 13.14
N VAL A 239 -3.48 -0.38 12.36
CA VAL A 239 -3.92 0.31 11.14
C VAL A 239 -5.43 0.58 11.20
N GLN A 240 -5.83 1.70 11.81
CA GLN A 240 -7.24 2.01 12.06
C GLN A 240 -8.08 2.16 10.79
N ASP A 241 -7.53 2.78 9.74
CA ASP A 241 -8.25 3.00 8.47
C ASP A 241 -8.54 1.67 7.71
N SER A 242 -7.87 0.59 8.10
CA SER A 242 -8.01 -0.73 7.48
C SER A 242 -8.91 -1.70 8.24
N TRP A 243 -9.68 -1.24 9.23
CA TRP A 243 -10.55 -2.11 10.05
C TRP A 243 -11.50 -2.99 9.24
N GLY A 244 -12.05 -2.46 8.14
CA GLY A 244 -12.88 -3.26 7.23
C GLY A 244 -12.14 -4.47 6.67
N LEU A 245 -10.88 -4.29 6.30
CA LEU A 245 -10.04 -5.36 5.76
C LEU A 245 -9.59 -6.34 6.84
N ALA A 246 -9.22 -5.85 8.03
CA ALA A 246 -8.85 -6.72 9.13
C ALA A 246 -10.02 -7.63 9.56
N LYS A 247 -11.24 -7.06 9.68
CA LYS A 247 -12.47 -7.82 9.98
C LYS A 247 -12.77 -8.87 8.92
N GLU A 248 -12.66 -8.51 7.65
CA GLU A 248 -12.82 -9.44 6.52
C GLU A 248 -11.81 -10.59 6.61
N SER A 249 -10.52 -10.29 6.84
CA SER A 249 -9.49 -11.32 6.97
C SER A 249 -9.72 -12.24 8.18
N ILE A 250 -10.08 -11.70 9.35
CA ILE A 250 -10.41 -12.48 10.55
C ILE A 250 -11.60 -13.40 10.28
N PHE A 251 -12.69 -12.86 9.72
CA PHE A 251 -13.87 -13.64 9.38
C PHE A 251 -13.52 -14.79 8.42
N MET A 252 -12.75 -14.50 7.37
CA MET A 252 -12.31 -15.52 6.43
C MET A 252 -11.39 -16.58 7.07
N SER A 253 -10.52 -16.20 8.01
CA SER A 253 -9.73 -17.16 8.78
C SER A 253 -10.61 -18.12 9.57
N PHE A 254 -11.69 -17.66 10.20
CA PHE A 254 -12.64 -18.54 10.88
C PHE A 254 -13.37 -19.47 9.89
N VAL A 255 -13.77 -18.96 8.73
CA VAL A 255 -14.37 -19.76 7.66
C VAL A 255 -13.41 -20.88 7.22
N TYR A 256 -12.11 -20.59 7.01
CA TYR A 256 -11.14 -21.65 6.69
C TYR A 256 -11.01 -22.69 7.78
N ILE A 257 -10.87 -22.27 9.05
CA ILE A 257 -10.71 -23.18 10.18
C ILE A 257 -11.92 -24.11 10.27
N PHE A 258 -13.12 -23.56 10.20
CA PHE A 258 -14.36 -24.32 10.24
C PHE A 258 -14.42 -25.39 9.14
N TRP A 259 -14.18 -25.02 7.89
CA TRP A 259 -14.26 -25.94 6.76
C TRP A 259 -13.10 -26.94 6.70
N LEU A 260 -11.92 -26.58 7.22
CA LEU A 260 -10.78 -27.48 7.34
C LEU A 260 -11.00 -28.56 8.41
N ILE A 261 -11.61 -28.19 9.55
CA ILE A 261 -12.05 -29.13 10.57
C ILE A 261 -13.12 -30.06 9.98
N ALA A 262 -14.13 -29.51 9.31
CA ALA A 262 -15.17 -30.31 8.66
C ALA A 262 -14.58 -31.31 7.66
N LEU A 263 -13.63 -30.88 6.82
CA LEU A 263 -12.92 -31.75 5.88
C LEU A 263 -12.22 -32.90 6.60
N THR A 264 -11.51 -32.61 7.70
CA THR A 264 -10.76 -33.64 8.44
C THR A 264 -11.70 -34.61 9.15
N VAL A 265 -12.76 -34.12 9.78
CA VAL A 265 -13.76 -34.95 10.48
C VAL A 265 -14.46 -35.89 9.50
N LEU A 266 -14.91 -35.39 8.34
CA LEU A 266 -15.59 -36.23 7.35
C LEU A 266 -14.67 -37.33 6.79
N ASN A 267 -13.38 -37.02 6.57
CA ASN A 267 -12.39 -38.02 6.15
C ASN A 267 -11.92 -38.94 7.27
N ALA A 268 -12.24 -38.65 8.53
CA ALA A 268 -11.94 -39.51 9.67
C ALA A 268 -13.05 -40.55 9.94
N VAL A 269 -14.26 -40.34 9.41
CA VAL A 269 -15.40 -41.26 9.59
C VAL A 269 -15.36 -42.36 8.50
N PRO A 270 -15.07 -43.63 8.83
CA PRO A 270 -14.95 -44.69 7.81
C PRO A 270 -16.25 -44.92 7.03
N ALA A 271 -17.41 -44.75 7.67
CA ALA A 271 -18.71 -44.87 7.02
C ALA A 271 -18.90 -43.80 5.93
N TYR A 272 -18.40 -42.58 6.16
CA TYR A 272 -18.44 -41.51 5.16
C TYR A 272 -17.58 -41.89 3.96
N TYR A 273 -16.35 -42.35 4.21
CA TYR A 273 -15.43 -42.79 3.15
C TYR A 273 -16.03 -43.91 2.27
N LEU A 274 -16.74 -44.87 2.87
CA LEU A 274 -17.31 -46.01 2.14
C LEU A 274 -18.61 -45.68 1.39
N LEU A 275 -19.50 -44.87 1.98
CA LEU A 275 -20.86 -44.65 1.46
C LEU A 275 -21.04 -43.26 0.86
N ALA A 276 -20.63 -42.23 1.59
CA ALA A 276 -20.94 -40.84 1.27
C ALA A 276 -19.93 -40.25 0.29
N GLU A 277 -18.65 -40.61 0.37
CA GLU A 277 -17.61 -40.11 -0.53
C GLU A 277 -18.02 -40.35 -1.98
N TYR A 278 -18.73 -41.46 -2.29
CA TYR A 278 -19.26 -41.78 -3.62
C TYR A 278 -20.22 -40.70 -4.17
N TYR A 279 -21.23 -40.33 -3.39
CA TYR A 279 -22.29 -39.38 -3.80
C TYR A 279 -21.92 -37.92 -3.53
N PHE A 280 -21.23 -37.68 -2.41
CA PHE A 280 -20.84 -36.38 -1.91
C PHE A 280 -19.36 -36.42 -1.51
N PRO A 281 -18.44 -36.22 -2.48
CA PRO A 281 -17.01 -36.17 -2.19
C PRO A 281 -16.70 -35.15 -1.09
N ALA A 282 -15.86 -35.50 -0.12
CA ALA A 282 -15.51 -34.60 1.00
C ALA A 282 -15.04 -33.21 0.54
N VAL A 283 -14.54 -33.11 -0.69
CA VAL A 283 -14.10 -31.85 -1.28
C VAL A 283 -15.20 -30.81 -1.49
N TRP A 284 -16.49 -31.21 -1.57
CA TRP A 284 -17.61 -30.27 -1.65
C TRP A 284 -17.67 -29.31 -0.46
N VAL A 285 -17.14 -29.75 0.68
CA VAL A 285 -17.01 -28.99 1.92
C VAL A 285 -16.09 -27.77 1.74
N LEU A 286 -15.22 -27.77 0.73
CA LEU A 286 -14.33 -26.65 0.40
C LEU A 286 -14.92 -25.67 -0.62
N LEU A 287 -16.05 -25.99 -1.28
CA LEU A 287 -16.68 -25.04 -2.23
C LEU A 287 -17.14 -23.74 -1.57
N PRO A 288 -17.75 -23.75 -0.36
CA PRO A 288 -18.11 -22.53 0.34
C PRO A 288 -16.90 -21.64 0.65
N VAL A 289 -15.73 -22.25 0.86
CA VAL A 289 -14.48 -21.53 1.09
C VAL A 289 -14.11 -20.70 -0.14
N PHE A 290 -14.05 -21.31 -1.32
CA PHE A 290 -13.78 -20.58 -2.56
C PHE A 290 -14.82 -19.49 -2.83
N PHE A 291 -16.10 -19.84 -2.71
CA PHE A 291 -17.17 -18.89 -2.93
C PHE A 291 -17.07 -17.68 -2.00
N SER A 292 -16.76 -17.89 -0.72
CA SER A 292 -16.61 -16.79 0.25
C SER A 292 -15.50 -15.81 -0.15
N ASP A 293 -14.44 -16.28 -0.79
CA ASP A 293 -13.36 -15.43 -1.29
C ASP A 293 -13.74 -14.62 -2.52
N SER A 294 -14.32 -15.27 -3.52
CA SER A 294 -14.95 -14.59 -4.65
C SER A 294 -15.89 -13.48 -4.18
N MET A 295 -16.71 -13.74 -3.14
CA MET A 295 -17.64 -12.75 -2.59
C MET A 295 -16.92 -11.53 -2.00
N THR A 296 -15.78 -11.70 -1.34
CA THR A 296 -14.99 -10.55 -0.86
C THR A 296 -14.53 -9.65 -2.00
N ALA A 297 -14.07 -10.24 -3.12
CA ALA A 297 -13.69 -9.49 -4.31
C ALA A 297 -14.90 -8.78 -4.95
N PHE A 298 -16.07 -9.44 -5.01
CA PHE A 298 -17.32 -8.82 -5.46
C PHE A 298 -17.70 -7.60 -4.61
N ILE A 299 -17.62 -7.72 -3.28
CA ILE A 299 -17.95 -6.62 -2.36
C ILE A 299 -17.09 -5.38 -2.64
N VAL A 300 -15.79 -5.57 -2.92
CA VAL A 300 -14.88 -4.47 -3.27
C VAL A 300 -15.27 -3.84 -4.61
N CYS A 301 -15.61 -4.66 -5.59
CA CYS A 301 -16.08 -4.22 -6.90
C CYS A 301 -17.39 -3.42 -6.79
N ILE A 302 -18.36 -3.90 -6.01
CA ILE A 302 -19.64 -3.22 -5.77
C ILE A 302 -19.42 -1.90 -5.04
N ARG A 303 -18.57 -1.86 -4.00
CA ARG A 303 -18.22 -0.61 -3.30
C ARG A 303 -17.60 0.44 -4.25
N SER A 304 -16.78 -0.01 -5.21
CA SER A 304 -16.21 0.85 -6.25
C SER A 304 -17.25 1.41 -7.22
N LEU A 305 -18.37 0.71 -7.45
CA LEU A 305 -19.50 1.22 -8.22
C LEU A 305 -20.31 2.24 -7.42
N LEU A 306 -20.67 1.89 -6.19
CA LEU A 306 -21.50 2.74 -5.33
C LEU A 306 -20.81 4.07 -5.01
N LYS A 307 -19.49 4.08 -4.76
CA LYS A 307 -18.75 5.33 -4.53
C LYS A 307 -18.82 6.27 -5.73
N ARG A 308 -18.82 5.75 -6.96
CA ARG A 308 -18.94 6.57 -8.17
C ARG A 308 -20.32 7.22 -8.29
N ASN A 309 -21.37 6.48 -7.98
CA ASN A 309 -22.74 7.01 -8.07
C ASN A 309 -22.97 8.08 -7.00
N ASN A 310 -22.50 7.85 -5.77
CA ASN A 310 -22.63 8.85 -4.71
C ASN A 310 -21.83 10.12 -4.99
N PHE A 311 -20.62 9.99 -5.59
CA PHE A 311 -19.85 11.16 -6.00
C PHE A 311 -20.56 11.96 -7.10
N LEU A 312 -21.24 11.30 -8.04
CA LEU A 312 -22.03 11.98 -9.06
C LEU A 312 -23.30 12.63 -8.50
N MET A 313 -23.87 12.09 -7.43
CA MET A 313 -25.06 12.65 -6.78
C MET A 313 -24.72 13.82 -5.85
N HIS A 314 -23.65 13.72 -5.03
CA HIS A 314 -23.29 14.80 -4.10
C HIS A 314 -22.79 16.07 -4.79
N ASN A 315 -22.11 15.93 -5.93
CA ASN A 315 -21.67 17.08 -6.72
C ASN A 315 -22.84 17.92 -7.27
N ASN A 316 -24.07 17.40 -7.26
CA ASN A 316 -25.22 18.14 -7.78
C ASN A 316 -25.98 18.92 -6.68
N ASP A 317 -25.90 18.50 -5.41
CA ASP A 317 -26.83 19.00 -4.39
C ASP A 317 -26.16 19.77 -3.22
N GLU A 318 -24.86 19.59 -2.93
CA GLU A 318 -24.20 20.30 -1.81
C GLU A 318 -22.87 21.00 -2.16
N ASP A 319 -22.10 20.50 -3.14
CA ASP A 319 -20.79 21.10 -3.48
C ASP A 319 -20.85 22.35 -4.38
N ILE A 320 -22.03 22.69 -4.91
CA ILE A 320 -22.23 23.93 -5.67
C ILE A 320 -22.21 25.17 -4.75
N ASP A 321 -22.45 25.03 -3.44
CA ASP A 321 -22.38 26.18 -2.52
C ASP A 321 -21.05 26.25 -1.73
N GLU A 322 -20.35 25.14 -1.47
CA GLU A 322 -19.07 25.16 -0.73
C GLU A 322 -17.80 25.23 -1.61
N MET A 323 -17.81 24.70 -2.84
CA MET A 323 -16.61 24.71 -3.70
C MET A 323 -16.63 25.84 -4.75
N SER A 324 -17.80 26.41 -5.05
CA SER A 324 -17.97 27.48 -6.05
C SER A 324 -17.52 28.87 -5.60
N THR A 325 -17.28 29.09 -4.30
CA THR A 325 -16.89 30.42 -3.80
C THR A 325 -15.37 30.68 -3.89
N THR A 326 -14.58 29.71 -4.36
CA THR A 326 -13.21 29.93 -4.84
C THR A 326 -13.15 29.79 -6.36
N GLN A 327 -14.00 30.53 -7.06
CA GLN A 327 -13.70 30.86 -8.44
C GLN A 327 -12.40 31.67 -8.41
N TYR A 328 -11.30 31.04 -8.85
CA TYR A 328 -10.02 31.69 -9.06
C TYR A 328 -10.25 32.75 -10.14
N VAL A 329 -10.64 33.96 -9.73
CA VAL A 329 -10.72 35.11 -10.62
C VAL A 329 -9.29 35.35 -11.07
N GLU A 330 -8.96 34.91 -12.28
CA GLU A 330 -7.72 35.33 -12.93
C GLU A 330 -7.65 36.85 -12.80
N PRO A 331 -6.58 37.41 -12.23
CA PRO A 331 -6.43 38.84 -12.11
C PRO A 331 -6.40 39.41 -13.53
N THR A 332 -7.56 39.86 -14.00
CA THR A 332 -7.70 40.53 -15.27
C THR A 332 -6.98 41.86 -15.13
N THR A 333 -5.96 42.04 -15.96
CA THR A 333 -4.99 43.14 -15.96
C THR A 333 -5.58 44.47 -16.43
N ASN A 334 -6.75 44.88 -15.92
CA ASN A 334 -7.37 46.17 -16.21
C ASN A 334 -7.14 47.16 -15.05
N PRO A 335 -6.09 48.01 -15.10
CA PRO A 335 -5.72 48.92 -14.01
C PRO A 335 -6.57 50.20 -13.90
N SER A 336 -7.88 50.21 -14.25
CA SER A 336 -8.60 51.49 -14.44
C SER A 336 -9.93 51.69 -13.72
N ARG A 337 -10.31 50.87 -12.73
CA ARG A 337 -11.46 51.20 -11.86
C ARG A 337 -11.17 50.92 -10.40
N MET A 338 -11.04 51.99 -9.61
CA MET A 338 -11.13 51.95 -8.15
C MET A 338 -12.55 51.52 -7.74
N PRO A 339 -12.72 50.41 -6.99
CA PRO A 339 -13.94 50.17 -6.24
C PRO A 339 -13.76 50.76 -4.84
N THR A 340 -14.58 51.75 -4.54
CA THR A 340 -14.69 52.41 -3.23
C THR A 340 -15.41 51.48 -2.25
N ARG A 341 -14.81 51.28 -1.06
CA ARG A 341 -15.44 50.87 0.22
C ARG A 341 -16.53 49.78 0.16
N GLY A 342 -16.09 48.54 0.27
CA GLY A 342 -16.92 47.38 0.61
C GLY A 342 -16.08 46.24 1.21
N ALA A 343 -15.19 46.56 2.16
CA ALA A 343 -14.20 45.62 2.71
C ALA A 343 -14.61 45.01 4.07
N SER A 344 -15.89 44.65 4.25
CA SER A 344 -16.39 44.19 5.56
C SER A 344 -17.16 42.87 5.57
N LEU A 345 -17.16 42.07 4.50
CA LEU A 345 -17.76 40.73 4.57
C LEU A 345 -17.14 39.74 3.57
N VAL A 346 -15.82 39.68 3.56
CA VAL A 346 -15.11 38.48 3.10
C VAL A 346 -14.45 37.89 4.35
N MET A 347 -15.30 37.52 5.33
CA MET A 347 -14.94 36.44 6.24
C MET A 347 -14.91 35.21 5.34
N THR A 348 -13.72 34.95 4.81
CA THR A 348 -13.38 33.77 4.02
C THR A 348 -13.87 32.56 4.79
N ASN A 349 -14.75 31.76 4.18
CA ASN A 349 -15.10 30.42 4.68
C ASN A 349 -13.80 29.63 4.79
N ARG A 350 -13.18 29.68 5.96
CA ARG A 350 -11.94 28.97 6.25
C ARG A 350 -12.30 27.51 6.19
N SER A 351 -11.63 26.75 5.33
CA SER A 351 -11.97 25.33 5.24
C SER A 351 -11.70 24.69 6.61
N LYS A 352 -12.60 23.82 7.09
CA LYS A 352 -12.45 23.18 8.41
C LYS A 352 -11.11 22.43 8.56
N ILE A 353 -10.53 22.01 7.43
CA ILE A 353 -9.20 21.41 7.38
C ILE A 353 -8.08 22.44 7.66
N ASP A 354 -8.21 23.70 7.25
CA ASP A 354 -7.22 24.75 7.56
C ASP A 354 -7.09 24.96 9.07
N VAL A 355 -8.21 24.95 9.80
CA VAL A 355 -8.22 25.08 11.27
C VAL A 355 -7.39 23.96 11.92
N ILE A 356 -7.56 22.73 11.46
CA ILE A 356 -6.81 21.57 11.94
C ILE A 356 -5.34 21.64 11.53
N LEU A 357 -5.06 22.10 10.32
CA LEU A 357 -3.70 22.20 9.83
C LEU A 357 -2.93 23.33 10.51
N GLU A 358 -3.57 24.39 10.98
CA GLU A 358 -2.88 25.48 11.67
C GLU A 358 -2.54 25.14 13.11
N ASP A 359 -3.46 24.52 13.85
CA ASP A 359 -3.21 24.07 15.22
C ASP A 359 -2.20 22.91 15.24
N SER A 360 -1.12 23.07 16.01
CA SER A 360 -0.02 22.08 16.01
C SER A 360 -0.42 20.74 16.60
N SER A 361 -1.29 20.74 17.61
CA SER A 361 -1.80 19.52 18.26
C SER A 361 -2.75 18.77 17.32
N ALA A 362 -3.75 19.46 16.78
CA ALA A 362 -4.72 18.91 15.83
C ALA A 362 -4.02 18.39 14.57
N ARG A 363 -3.06 19.14 14.04
CA ARG A 363 -2.23 18.74 12.90
C ARG A 363 -1.45 17.47 13.20
N SER A 364 -0.88 17.33 14.39
CA SER A 364 -0.15 16.12 14.78
C SER A 364 -1.07 14.90 14.83
N GLU A 365 -2.27 15.02 15.40
CA GLU A 365 -3.25 13.93 15.43
C GLU A 365 -3.77 13.57 14.03
N PHE A 366 -3.96 14.58 13.18
CA PHE A 366 -4.34 14.34 11.79
C PHE A 366 -3.21 13.68 11.00
N LEU A 367 -1.95 14.06 11.25
CA LEU A 367 -0.78 13.42 10.67
C LEU A 367 -0.71 11.94 11.10
N ASP A 368 -0.90 11.63 12.38
CA ASP A 368 -0.93 10.27 12.91
C ASP A 368 -2.00 9.42 12.19
N TYR A 369 -3.17 10.01 11.95
CA TYR A 369 -4.23 9.35 11.19
C TYR A 369 -3.83 9.15 9.71
N CYS A 370 -3.21 10.13 9.06
CA CYS A 370 -2.69 10.02 7.70
C CYS A 370 -1.59 8.94 7.59
N VAL A 371 -0.76 8.77 8.62
CA VAL A 371 0.23 7.70 8.71
C VAL A 371 -0.44 6.33 8.71
N GLN A 372 -1.48 6.16 9.52
CA GLN A 372 -2.27 4.92 9.58
C GLN A 372 -3.05 4.68 8.28
N SER A 373 -3.33 5.72 7.51
CA SER A 373 -3.98 5.66 6.19
C SER A 373 -3.00 5.52 5.03
N PHE A 374 -1.70 5.38 5.31
CA PHE A 374 -0.61 5.28 4.32
C PHE A 374 -0.48 6.48 3.38
N CYS A 375 -0.88 7.68 3.80
CA CYS A 375 -0.81 8.92 3.02
C CYS A 375 -0.25 10.13 3.81
N PRO A 376 0.87 10.02 4.55
CA PRO A 376 1.43 11.14 5.32
C PRO A 376 2.05 12.23 4.44
N GLU A 377 2.32 11.95 3.17
CA GLU A 377 3.05 12.84 2.25
C GLU A 377 2.39 14.21 2.10
N SER A 378 1.06 14.27 2.02
CA SER A 378 0.33 15.51 1.80
C SER A 378 0.42 16.43 3.02
N VAL A 379 0.19 15.92 4.24
CA VAL A 379 0.33 16.72 5.47
C VAL A 379 1.77 17.20 5.67
N ARG A 380 2.76 16.34 5.41
CA ARG A 380 4.18 16.68 5.56
C ARG A 380 4.63 17.71 4.53
N ALA A 381 4.23 17.57 3.27
CA ALA A 381 4.51 18.57 2.24
C ALA A 381 3.90 19.93 2.61
N TRP A 382 2.67 19.94 3.17
CA TRP A 382 2.04 21.19 3.63
C TRP A 382 2.86 21.85 4.75
N ILE A 383 3.31 21.10 5.76
CA ILE A 383 4.15 21.62 6.86
C ILE A 383 5.44 22.25 6.31
N ASP A 384 6.12 21.55 5.39
CA ASP A 384 7.39 22.02 4.84
C ASP A 384 7.17 23.27 3.96
N ILE A 385 6.06 23.35 3.23
CA ILE A 385 5.68 24.56 2.48
C ILE A 385 5.39 25.74 3.42
N GLN A 386 4.69 25.51 4.54
CA GLN A 386 4.50 26.58 5.53
C GLN A 386 5.84 27.04 6.09
N SER A 387 6.75 26.11 6.43
CA SER A 387 8.10 26.46 6.87
C SER A 387 8.83 27.30 5.81
N TYR A 388 8.77 26.92 4.54
CA TYR A 388 9.33 27.72 3.44
C TYR A 388 8.77 29.15 3.40
N LYS A 389 7.45 29.32 3.56
CA LYS A 389 6.77 30.63 3.53
C LYS A 389 7.14 31.53 4.70
N HIS A 390 7.27 30.96 5.90
CA HIS A 390 7.59 31.71 7.12
C HIS A 390 9.08 32.04 7.28
N ASN A 391 9.97 31.40 6.49
CA ASN A 391 11.39 31.73 6.53
C ASN A 391 11.68 33.04 5.79
N GLU A 392 12.01 34.09 6.55
CA GLU A 392 12.41 35.41 6.01
C GLU A 392 13.80 35.38 5.39
N VAL A 393 14.71 34.57 5.94
CA VAL A 393 16.10 34.46 5.48
C VAL A 393 16.16 33.66 4.18
N MET A 394 16.59 34.32 3.10
CA MET A 394 16.59 33.76 1.74
C MET A 394 17.37 32.44 1.62
N LYS A 395 18.51 32.32 2.30
CA LYS A 395 19.32 31.10 2.33
C LYS A 395 18.54 29.90 2.87
N HIS A 396 17.83 30.08 4.00
CA HIS A 396 16.99 29.03 4.58
C HIS A 396 15.80 28.70 3.69
N ARG A 397 15.21 29.72 3.04
CA ARG A 397 14.12 29.55 2.07
C ARG A 397 14.55 28.71 0.86
N ILE A 398 15.69 29.02 0.25
CA ILE A 398 16.26 28.24 -0.87
C ILE A 398 16.52 26.80 -0.45
N LYS A 399 17.14 26.60 0.71
CA LYS A 399 17.41 25.27 1.27
C LYS A 399 16.12 24.47 1.48
N ASN A 400 15.08 25.07 2.04
CA ASN A 400 13.78 24.44 2.20
C ASN A 400 13.13 24.11 0.84
N ALA A 401 13.26 24.97 -0.17
CA ALA A 401 12.75 24.68 -1.50
C ALA A 401 13.44 23.48 -2.15
N ILE A 402 14.76 23.35 -2.01
CA ILE A 402 15.51 22.17 -2.48
C ILE A 402 15.04 20.92 -1.75
N LEU A 403 14.85 21.00 -0.42
CA LEU A 403 14.34 19.88 0.37
C LEU A 403 12.93 19.48 -0.10
N ILE A 404 11.99 20.42 -0.24
CA ILE A 404 10.63 20.15 -0.73
C ILE A 404 10.70 19.47 -2.11
N TYR A 405 11.52 19.99 -3.01
CA TYR A 405 11.68 19.41 -4.33
C TYR A 405 12.21 17.98 -4.28
N ASP A 406 13.34 17.75 -3.60
CA ASP A 406 13.99 16.44 -3.52
C ASP A 406 13.13 15.40 -2.78
N TYR A 407 12.31 15.83 -1.81
CA TYR A 407 11.46 14.92 -1.02
C TYR A 407 10.14 14.56 -1.71
N TYR A 408 9.49 15.53 -2.36
CA TYR A 408 8.11 15.42 -2.81
C TYR A 408 7.93 15.48 -4.33
N LEU A 409 8.86 16.12 -5.05
CA LEU A 409 8.68 16.51 -6.45
C LEU A 409 9.71 15.92 -7.42
N ASP A 410 10.82 15.34 -6.95
CA ASP A 410 11.73 14.62 -7.84
C ASP A 410 11.10 13.29 -8.28
N GLN A 411 10.61 13.23 -9.52
CA GLN A 411 9.95 12.04 -10.07
C GLN A 411 10.82 10.76 -9.99
N LYS A 412 12.15 10.90 -10.00
CA LYS A 412 13.08 9.76 -9.98
C LYS A 412 13.48 9.36 -8.56
N ASN A 413 13.65 10.32 -7.66
CA ASN A 413 14.25 10.06 -6.34
C ASN A 413 13.42 10.48 -5.13
N ALA A 414 12.25 11.11 -5.33
CA ALA A 414 11.41 11.58 -4.23
C ALA A 414 11.02 10.42 -3.30
N ILE A 415 11.24 10.66 -2.01
CA ILE A 415 10.92 9.70 -0.96
C ILE A 415 9.41 9.65 -0.72
N MET A 416 8.75 10.81 -0.82
CA MET A 416 7.33 11.04 -0.60
C MET A 416 6.70 11.69 -1.83
N LEU A 417 6.87 11.05 -2.98
CA LEU A 417 6.34 11.56 -4.25
C LEU A 417 4.84 11.90 -4.13
N LEU A 418 4.50 13.17 -4.34
CA LEU A 418 3.11 13.64 -4.30
C LEU A 418 2.31 13.14 -5.50
N ASN A 419 1.03 12.87 -5.27
CA ASN A 419 0.09 12.45 -6.30
C ASN A 419 -0.43 13.66 -7.11
N LEU A 420 0.44 14.27 -7.92
CA LEU A 420 0.11 15.46 -8.72
C LEU A 420 -0.50 15.10 -10.10
N PRO A 421 -1.61 15.73 -10.53
CA PRO A 421 -2.10 15.61 -11.89
C PRO A 421 -1.12 16.28 -12.86
N ASN A 422 -0.83 15.66 -14.00
CA ASN A 422 0.11 16.20 -15.00
C ASN A 422 1.44 16.66 -14.38
N PHE A 423 2.05 15.77 -13.58
CA PHE A 423 3.27 16.02 -12.78
C PHE A 423 4.30 16.93 -13.45
N LYS A 424 4.66 16.65 -14.72
CA LYS A 424 5.63 17.46 -15.49
C LYS A 424 5.23 18.93 -15.63
N LYS A 425 3.95 19.20 -15.91
CA LYS A 425 3.44 20.57 -16.09
C LYS A 425 3.45 21.35 -14.77
N PHE A 426 3.04 20.69 -13.68
CA PHE A 426 3.06 21.30 -12.34
C PHE A 426 4.49 21.54 -11.83
N ASN A 427 5.40 20.61 -12.10
CA ASN A 427 6.75 20.65 -11.54
C ASN A 427 7.73 21.52 -12.35
N ALA A 428 7.50 21.73 -13.66
CA ALA A 428 8.48 22.39 -14.53
C ALA A 428 8.96 23.79 -14.07
N PRO A 429 8.12 24.68 -13.51
CA PRO A 429 8.60 25.97 -13.00
C PRO A 429 9.54 25.81 -11.79
N ILE A 430 9.19 24.91 -10.87
CA ILE A 430 9.97 24.65 -9.65
C ILE A 430 11.28 23.95 -10.01
N GLU A 431 11.22 22.92 -10.87
CA GLU A 431 12.40 22.21 -11.37
C GLU A 431 13.40 23.18 -12.04
N ARG A 432 12.91 24.16 -12.83
CA ARG A 432 13.77 25.21 -13.40
C ARG A 432 14.42 26.08 -12.33
N ALA A 433 13.65 26.58 -11.36
CA ALA A 433 14.19 27.39 -10.26
C ALA A 433 15.25 26.63 -9.44
N ILE A 434 14.98 25.36 -9.13
CA ILE A 434 15.90 24.49 -8.40
C ILE A 434 17.17 24.19 -9.20
N ASN A 435 17.06 23.96 -10.51
CA ASN A 435 18.23 23.71 -11.36
C ASN A 435 19.12 24.95 -11.50
N VAL A 436 18.53 26.16 -11.55
CA VAL A 436 19.31 27.42 -11.51
C VAL A 436 20.09 27.50 -10.22
N VAL A 437 19.46 27.28 -9.06
CA VAL A 437 20.18 27.32 -7.78
C VAL A 437 21.21 26.21 -7.66
N LYS A 438 20.93 24.98 -8.10
CA LYS A 438 21.92 23.89 -8.05
C LYS A 438 23.15 24.16 -8.94
N SER A 439 23.03 25.07 -9.92
CA SER A 439 24.17 25.52 -10.74
C SER A 439 24.99 26.63 -10.09
N ILE A 440 24.43 27.31 -9.08
CA ILE A 440 25.11 28.34 -8.29
C ILE A 440 25.68 27.64 -7.04
N ASP A 441 26.99 27.75 -6.80
CA ASP A 441 27.55 27.20 -5.57
C ASP A 441 26.96 27.97 -4.37
N VAL A 442 26.07 27.32 -3.61
CA VAL A 442 25.34 27.93 -2.49
C VAL A 442 26.30 28.49 -1.43
N ASN A 443 27.52 27.97 -1.35
CA ASN A 443 28.55 28.46 -0.44
C ASN A 443 29.07 29.85 -0.83
N GLN A 444 28.93 30.26 -2.10
CA GLN A 444 29.32 31.60 -2.54
C GLN A 444 28.32 32.68 -2.11
N ILE A 445 27.08 32.30 -1.74
CA ILE A 445 26.01 33.24 -1.33
C ILE A 445 26.26 33.80 0.09
N GLU A 446 27.09 33.15 0.91
CA GLU A 446 27.37 33.53 2.31
C GLU A 446 28.08 34.89 2.46
N LEU A 447 28.84 35.31 1.45
CA LEU A 447 29.66 36.53 1.52
C LEU A 447 28.85 37.83 1.37
N VAL A 448 27.61 37.77 0.91
CA VAL A 448 26.85 38.96 0.45
C VAL A 448 25.92 39.53 1.51
N SER A 449 25.45 38.68 2.44
CA SER A 449 24.39 39.06 3.39
C SER A 449 24.87 39.61 4.73
N SER A 450 26.18 39.75 4.93
CA SER A 450 26.70 40.45 6.10
C SER A 450 26.45 41.94 5.90
N PRO A 451 25.63 42.61 6.75
CA PRO A 451 25.50 44.05 6.66
C PRO A 451 26.90 44.65 6.78
N VAL A 452 27.31 45.41 5.77
CA VAL A 452 28.52 46.23 5.84
C VAL A 452 28.28 47.19 7.01
N THR A 453 28.76 46.80 8.19
CA THR A 453 28.91 47.72 9.30
C THR A 453 29.91 48.74 8.81
N THR A 454 29.41 49.89 8.35
CA THR A 454 30.19 51.10 8.15
C THR A 454 30.84 51.40 9.50
N SER A 455 32.08 50.93 9.68
CA SER A 455 32.91 51.32 10.79
C SER A 455 33.32 52.77 10.55
N ASP A 456 32.54 53.68 11.13
CA ASP A 456 33.00 55.04 11.33
C ASP A 456 34.24 55.00 12.24
N GLY A 457 35.40 55.23 11.60
CA GLY A 457 36.58 55.92 12.12
C GLY A 457 37.12 55.55 13.50
N CYS A 458 38.31 54.94 13.51
CA CYS A 458 39.41 55.49 14.31
C CYS A 458 40.76 55.06 13.73
N MET A 459 41.57 56.06 13.32
CA MET A 459 42.93 55.89 12.84
C MET A 459 43.86 55.33 13.93
N SER A 460 44.73 54.39 13.57
CA SER A 460 46.03 54.22 14.20
C SER A 460 47.04 53.76 13.14
N PRO A 461 48.21 54.40 12.99
CA PRO A 461 49.29 53.93 12.14
C PRO A 461 50.23 53.02 12.94
N ASN A 462 50.72 51.94 12.31
CA ASN A 462 52.13 51.55 12.29
C ASN A 462 52.33 50.16 11.63
N SER A 463 52.99 50.20 10.47
CA SER A 463 54.13 49.38 10.02
C SER A 463 54.30 47.94 10.57
N GLU A 464 54.36 46.93 9.70
CA GLU A 464 55.63 46.46 9.09
C GLU A 464 55.40 45.31 8.09
N SER A 465 56.32 45.27 7.14
CA SER A 465 56.41 44.49 5.91
C SER A 465 56.78 43.00 6.10
N LEU A 466 56.29 42.13 5.21
CA LEU A 466 57.11 41.04 4.67
C LEU A 466 56.67 40.58 3.28
N LEU A 467 57.65 40.57 2.37
CA LEU A 467 57.63 40.25 0.94
C LEU A 467 57.70 38.74 0.68
N LEU A 468 57.03 38.23 -0.37
CA LEU A 468 57.63 37.57 -1.56
C LEU A 468 56.60 36.77 -2.43
N SER A 469 56.35 37.30 -3.64
CA SER A 469 56.39 36.65 -4.98
C SER A 469 55.40 35.50 -5.37
N PRO A 470 55.26 35.14 -6.67
CA PRO A 470 54.80 36.00 -7.78
C PRO A 470 53.76 35.31 -8.74
N THR A 471 53.09 36.12 -9.54
CA THR A 471 52.57 35.82 -10.91
C THR A 471 51.64 34.62 -11.16
N LEU A 472 50.35 34.91 -11.20
CA LEU A 472 49.44 34.49 -12.27
C LEU A 472 48.48 35.67 -12.54
N THR A 473 48.85 36.53 -13.48
CA THR A 473 47.98 37.60 -13.99
C THR A 473 46.97 36.98 -14.95
N GLU A 474 45.92 36.38 -14.40
CA GLU A 474 44.63 36.36 -15.11
C GLU A 474 44.04 37.76 -15.03
N SER A 475 43.50 38.22 -16.15
CA SER A 475 42.78 39.48 -16.31
C SER A 475 41.66 39.59 -15.27
N ILE A 476 41.95 40.22 -14.13
CA ILE A 476 40.97 40.57 -13.09
C ILE A 476 40.01 41.58 -13.74
N GLY A 477 38.83 41.11 -14.14
CA GLY A 477 37.73 41.98 -14.51
C GLY A 477 37.51 42.99 -13.39
N SER A 478 37.24 44.24 -13.76
CA SER A 478 37.14 45.34 -12.78
C SER A 478 36.17 44.97 -11.65
N PRO A 479 36.44 45.35 -10.38
CA PRO A 479 35.57 45.04 -9.24
C PRO A 479 34.09 45.42 -9.44
N SER A 480 33.84 46.41 -10.30
CA SER A 480 32.51 46.85 -10.72
C SER A 480 31.72 45.80 -11.51
N GLU A 481 32.38 44.95 -12.30
CA GLU A 481 31.70 43.87 -13.04
C GLU A 481 31.30 42.71 -12.14
N ALA A 482 32.09 42.41 -11.11
CA ALA A 482 31.76 41.37 -10.14
C ALA A 482 30.52 41.75 -9.31
N GLN A 483 30.49 42.98 -8.78
CA GLN A 483 29.35 43.49 -8.00
C GLN A 483 28.06 43.58 -8.81
N SER A 484 28.14 43.98 -10.08
CA SER A 484 26.95 44.04 -10.94
C SER A 484 26.40 42.65 -11.28
N ARG A 485 27.26 41.64 -11.50
CA ARG A 485 26.82 40.25 -11.72
C ARG A 485 26.16 39.64 -10.48
N GLU A 486 26.67 39.97 -9.31
CA GLU A 486 26.16 39.48 -8.03
C GLU A 486 24.79 40.06 -7.71
N ALA A 487 24.59 41.36 -7.90
CA ALA A 487 23.28 42.01 -7.72
C ALA A 487 22.21 41.42 -8.66
N VAL A 488 22.56 41.19 -9.93
CA VAL A 488 21.66 40.56 -10.91
C VAL A 488 21.30 39.12 -10.51
N ALA A 489 22.26 38.37 -9.97
CA ALA A 489 22.02 37.02 -9.48
C ALA A 489 21.07 37.03 -8.26
N GLU A 490 21.26 37.95 -7.32
CA GLU A 490 20.40 38.06 -6.13
C GLU A 490 18.95 38.41 -6.50
N ASP A 491 18.74 39.37 -7.40
CA ASP A 491 17.39 39.73 -7.88
C ASP A 491 16.72 38.57 -8.61
N THR A 492 17.47 37.85 -9.46
CA THR A 492 16.97 36.65 -10.15
C THR A 492 16.56 35.56 -9.13
N ILE A 493 17.36 35.37 -8.08
CA ILE A 493 17.06 34.39 -7.03
C ILE A 493 15.83 34.82 -6.22
N ARG A 494 15.67 36.11 -5.91
CA ARG A 494 14.48 36.66 -5.23
C ARG A 494 13.22 36.46 -6.06
N GLU A 495 13.30 36.68 -7.37
CA GLU A 495 12.18 36.46 -8.29
C GLU A 495 11.80 34.96 -8.37
N LEU A 496 12.79 34.08 -8.47
CA LEU A 496 12.58 32.62 -8.58
C LEU A 496 12.03 31.99 -7.30
N PHE A 497 12.45 32.46 -6.11
CA PHE A 497 12.05 31.90 -4.81
C PHE A 497 11.13 32.85 -4.04
N HIS A 498 10.19 33.44 -4.77
CA HIS A 498 9.08 34.17 -4.19
C HIS A 498 8.26 33.26 -3.24
N VAL A 499 7.65 33.86 -2.21
CA VAL A 499 6.85 33.16 -1.17
C VAL A 499 5.77 32.23 -1.77
N ASN A 500 5.33 32.51 -2.99
CA ASN A 500 4.27 31.78 -3.69
C ASN A 500 4.76 30.67 -4.63
N LEU A 501 6.07 30.33 -4.63
CA LEU A 501 6.64 29.28 -5.48
C LEU A 501 5.87 27.96 -5.39
N PHE A 502 5.41 27.60 -4.19
CA PHE A 502 4.69 26.36 -3.91
C PHE A 502 3.17 26.52 -3.76
N GLU A 503 2.59 27.69 -4.05
CA GLU A 503 1.16 27.97 -3.81
C GLU A 503 0.23 26.97 -4.51
N LYS A 504 0.49 26.65 -5.77
CA LYS A 504 -0.29 25.67 -6.53
C LYS A 504 -0.19 24.25 -5.95
N ILE A 505 0.98 23.90 -5.40
CA ILE A 505 1.21 22.59 -4.78
C ILE A 505 0.50 22.53 -3.44
N GLU A 506 0.57 23.60 -2.66
CA GLU A 506 -0.15 23.70 -1.39
C GLU A 506 -1.66 23.50 -1.57
N MET A 507 -2.27 24.21 -2.54
CA MET A 507 -3.69 24.04 -2.86
C MET A 507 -4.01 22.60 -3.26
N HIS A 508 -3.19 21.98 -4.12
CA HIS A 508 -3.40 20.60 -4.53
C HIS A 508 -3.31 19.63 -3.34
N VAL A 509 -2.30 19.81 -2.49
CA VAL A 509 -2.07 19.00 -1.29
C VAL A 509 -3.24 19.12 -0.32
N LYS A 510 -3.79 20.33 -0.12
CA LYS A 510 -5.02 20.54 0.67
C LYS A 510 -6.20 19.76 0.09
N THR A 511 -6.43 19.87 -1.21
CA THR A 511 -7.50 19.13 -1.91
C THR A 511 -7.33 17.61 -1.76
N ASP A 512 -6.11 17.09 -1.88
CA ASP A 512 -5.83 15.65 -1.73
C ASP A 512 -6.07 15.16 -0.29
N MET A 513 -5.89 16.04 0.71
CA MET A 513 -6.19 15.73 2.12
C MET A 513 -7.69 15.69 2.44
N VAL A 514 -8.58 16.29 1.64
CA VAL A 514 -10.03 16.35 1.93
C VAL A 514 -10.65 14.97 2.08
N ASP A 515 -10.34 14.03 1.19
CA ASP A 515 -10.87 12.64 1.25
C ASP A 515 -10.39 11.92 2.52
N THR A 516 -9.15 12.17 2.96
CA THR A 516 -8.62 11.63 4.22
C THR A 516 -9.23 12.31 5.44
N TYR A 517 -9.44 13.63 5.39
CA TYR A 517 -10.12 14.40 6.42
C TYR A 517 -11.57 13.91 6.64
N ILE A 518 -12.34 13.66 5.57
CA ILE A 518 -13.70 13.12 5.66
C ILE A 518 -13.71 11.75 6.38
N ARG A 519 -12.68 10.92 6.17
CA ARG A 519 -12.55 9.65 6.91
C ARG A 519 -12.13 9.89 8.36
N PHE A 520 -11.21 10.82 8.61
CA PHE A 520 -10.77 11.22 9.95
C PHE A 520 -11.96 11.67 10.81
N LYS A 521 -12.90 12.44 10.25
CA LYS A 521 -14.12 12.90 10.96
C LYS A 521 -14.94 11.77 11.57
N LYS A 522 -14.85 10.56 11.02
CA LYS A 522 -15.61 9.37 11.48
C LYS A 522 -14.92 8.64 12.63
N THR A 523 -13.68 8.99 12.96
CA THR A 523 -12.87 8.32 13.98
C THR A 523 -13.22 8.81 15.39
N ASN A 524 -12.91 7.99 16.40
CA ASN A 524 -13.03 8.41 17.80
C ASN A 524 -11.99 9.49 18.15
N SER A 525 -10.80 9.46 17.56
CA SER A 525 -9.76 10.48 17.75
C SER A 525 -10.27 11.87 17.37
N PHE A 526 -10.95 11.99 16.22
CA PHE A 526 -11.54 13.27 15.81
C PHE A 526 -12.63 13.74 16.79
N LYS A 527 -13.47 12.85 17.31
CA LYS A 527 -14.48 13.23 18.31
C LYS A 527 -13.83 13.79 19.59
N VAL A 528 -12.73 13.18 20.04
CA VAL A 528 -11.95 13.67 21.19
C VAL A 528 -11.22 14.99 20.88
N LEU A 529 -10.78 15.17 19.64
CA LEU A 529 -10.20 16.43 19.16
C LEU A 529 -11.24 17.57 19.15
N VAL A 530 -12.43 17.33 18.60
CA VAL A 530 -13.53 18.31 18.58
C VAL A 530 -13.94 18.74 19.98
N GLN A 531 -13.96 17.83 20.95
CA GLN A 531 -14.24 18.18 22.36
C GLN A 531 -13.19 19.12 22.99
N ARG A 532 -11.97 19.17 22.44
CA ARG A 532 -10.89 20.06 22.91
C ARG A 532 -10.86 21.40 22.16
N LEU A 533 -11.41 21.48 20.95
CA LEU A 533 -11.32 22.67 20.09
C LEU A 533 -12.00 23.93 20.67
N PRO A 534 -13.15 23.86 21.36
CA PRO A 534 -13.72 25.03 22.04
C PRO A 534 -12.80 25.62 23.12
N GLN A 535 -11.98 24.79 23.77
CA GLN A 535 -11.01 25.26 24.77
C GLN A 535 -9.87 26.08 24.14
N LEU A 536 -9.69 25.98 22.83
CA LEU A 536 -8.68 26.72 22.05
C LEU A 536 -9.24 28.03 21.46
N GLY A 537 -10.47 28.41 21.79
CA GLY A 537 -11.08 29.66 21.30
C GLY A 537 -11.57 29.58 19.85
N ILE A 538 -11.79 28.37 19.33
CA ILE A 538 -12.41 28.14 18.03
C ILE A 538 -13.90 27.87 18.31
N GLU A 539 -14.75 28.88 18.11
CA GLU A 539 -16.21 28.79 18.33
C GLU A 539 -16.88 27.74 17.41
N ASP A 540 -18.02 27.23 17.86
CA ASP A 540 -18.71 25.96 17.52
C ASP A 540 -19.17 25.73 16.06
N ASP A 541 -18.69 26.45 15.05
CA ASP A 541 -19.15 26.30 13.65
C ASP A 541 -18.64 25.03 12.90
N MET A 542 -18.14 24.01 13.62
CA MET A 542 -17.46 22.82 13.07
C MET A 542 -18.30 21.57 12.80
#